data_AF-A0AAW6DJD0-F1
#
_entry.id   AF-A0AAW6DJD0-F1
#
_cell.length_a   1.000
_cell.length_b   1.000
_cell.length_c   1.000
_cell.angle_alpha   90.00
_cell.angle_beta   90.00
_cell.angle_gamma   90.00
#
_symmetry.space_group_name_H-M   'P 1'
#
loop_
_entity.id
_entity.type
_entity.pdbx_description
1 polymer ?
#
loop_
_entity_poly.entity_id
_entity_poly.type
_entity_poly.pdbx_seq_one_letter_code
_entity_poly.pdbx_strand_id
1 'polypeptide(L)'
;MVARVDVIGEAWMGENSDYTSVDGETFYAVVPESYLGERGFVSQAGNIDEFSFEYPTPYAFIAESSNGKFTEQDEREVVEILKSFRVSE
;
A
#
# COMPACT_ATOMS: atom_id res chain seq x y z
N MET A 1 7.13 2.66 9.41
CA MET A 1 5.87 2.38 10.14
C MET A 1 5.03 1.38 9.36
N VAL A 2 3.99 0.78 9.95
CA VAL A 2 2.98 0.01 9.21
C VAL A 2 1.80 0.93 8.93
N ALA A 3 1.46 1.10 7.66
CA ALA A 3 0.30 1.88 7.21
C ALA A 3 -0.81 0.95 6.72
N ARG A 4 -2.06 1.31 7.04
CA ARG A 4 -3.25 0.82 6.35
C ARG A 4 -3.47 1.71 5.14
N VAL A 5 -3.53 1.11 3.96
CA VAL A 5 -3.71 1.82 2.69
C VAL A 5 -5.04 1.41 2.11
N ASP A 6 -5.87 2.39 1.79
CA ASP A 6 -7.14 2.20 1.09
C ASP A 6 -7.04 2.79 -0.30
N VAL A 7 -7.40 2.00 -1.31
CA VAL A 7 -7.54 2.51 -2.68
C VAL A 7 -8.89 3.20 -2.80
N ILE A 8 -8.86 4.54 -2.87
CA ILE A 8 -10.07 5.38 -2.92
C ILE A 8 -10.38 5.94 -4.32
N GLY A 9 -9.45 5.77 -5.27
CA GLY A 9 -9.62 6.24 -6.63
C GLY A 9 -8.66 5.59 -7.63
N GLU A 10 -9.12 5.41 -8.87
CA GLU A 10 -8.33 4.83 -9.96
C GLU A 10 -8.47 5.65 -11.24
N ALA A 11 -7.39 5.69 -12.03
CA ALA A 11 -7.36 6.27 -13.36
C ALA A 11 -6.51 5.38 -14.28
N TRP A 12 -6.98 5.20 -15.52
CA TRP A 12 -6.34 4.38 -16.54
C TRP A 12 -5.68 5.29 -17.57
N MET A 13 -4.34 5.32 -17.55
CA MET A 13 -3.57 6.09 -18.51
C MET A 13 -3.94 5.69 -19.94
N GLY A 14 -4.36 6.67 -20.74
CA GLY A 14 -4.80 6.46 -22.12
C GLY A 14 -6.32 6.31 -22.29
N GLU A 15 -7.05 6.11 -21.19
CA GLU A 15 -8.53 6.08 -21.20
C GLU A 15 -9.14 7.30 -20.51
N ASN A 16 -8.62 7.69 -19.34
CA ASN A 16 -9.10 8.86 -18.59
C ASN A 16 -7.94 9.64 -17.95
N SER A 17 -8.18 10.94 -17.72
CA SER A 17 -7.24 11.83 -17.03
C SER A 17 -7.55 12.01 -15.55
N ASP A 18 -8.78 11.67 -15.16
CA ASP A 18 -9.33 12.01 -13.85
C ASP A 18 -9.58 10.72 -13.04
N TYR A 19 -9.25 10.77 -11.75
CA TYR A 19 -9.52 9.68 -10.83
C TYR A 19 -11.03 9.47 -10.66
N THR A 20 -11.46 8.23 -10.83
CA THR A 20 -12.81 7.80 -10.49
C THR A 20 -12.80 7.24 -9.09
N SER A 21 -13.69 7.70 -8.21
CA SER A 21 -13.78 7.20 -6.84
C SER A 21 -14.21 5.74 -6.81
N VAL A 22 -13.53 4.93 -6.00
CA VAL A 22 -13.79 3.49 -5.82
C VAL A 22 -13.79 3.14 -4.33
N ASP A 23 -14.55 2.11 -3.96
CA ASP A 23 -14.35 1.37 -2.70
C ASP A 23 -13.40 0.21 -3.00
N GLY A 24 -12.12 0.54 -3.16
CA GLY A 24 -11.09 -0.38 -3.64
C GLY A 24 -10.60 -1.34 -2.55
N GLU A 25 -9.47 -1.98 -2.83
CA GLU A 25 -8.82 -2.86 -1.86
C GLU A 25 -8.21 -2.07 -0.69
N THR A 26 -8.24 -2.69 0.49
CA THR A 26 -7.39 -2.30 1.61
C THR A 26 -6.19 -3.24 1.63
N PHE A 27 -5.00 -2.69 1.85
CA PHE A 27 -3.78 -3.47 2.12
C PHE A 27 -2.95 -2.82 3.22
N TYR A 28 -1.95 -3.54 3.70
CA TYR A 28 -1.03 -3.04 4.71
C TYR A 28 0.40 -3.02 4.18
N ALA A 29 1.13 -1.93 4.40
CA ALA A 29 2.48 -1.77 3.90
C ALA A 29 3.43 -1.16 4.92
N VAL A 30 4.70 -1.52 4.82
CA VAL A 30 5.78 -0.86 5.58
C VAL A 30 6.27 0.36 4.80
N VAL A 31 6.07 1.55 5.35
CA VAL A 31 6.35 2.85 4.69
C VAL A 31 7.03 3.85 5.63
N PRO A 32 7.73 4.87 5.12
CA PRO A 32 8.17 6.01 5.92
C PRO A 32 6.96 6.86 6.38
N GLU A 33 7.15 7.67 7.43
CA GLU A 33 6.07 8.55 7.94
C GLU A 33 5.63 9.61 6.92
N SER A 34 6.50 9.96 5.97
CA SER A 34 6.18 10.91 4.88
C SER A 34 5.05 10.44 3.95
N TYR A 35 4.65 9.17 4.04
CA TYR A 35 3.57 8.59 3.23
C TYR A 35 2.17 8.81 3.85
N LEU A 36 2.09 9.41 5.04
CA LEU A 36 0.82 9.74 5.65
C LEU A 36 0.03 10.75 4.80
N GLY A 37 -1.25 10.43 4.55
CA GLY A 37 -2.17 11.25 3.77
C GLY A 37 -2.53 10.63 2.42
N GLU A 38 -3.32 11.36 1.64
CA GLU A 38 -3.71 10.93 0.29
C GLU A 38 -2.55 11.14 -0.69
N ARG A 39 -2.33 10.15 -1.56
CA ARG A 39 -1.25 10.16 -2.54
C ARG A 39 -1.73 9.55 -3.85
N GLY A 40 -1.31 10.15 -4.96
CA GLY A 40 -1.47 9.59 -6.29
C GLY A 40 -0.11 9.12 -6.80
N PHE A 41 -0.09 7.94 -7.41
CA PHE A 41 1.11 7.39 -8.05
C PHE A 41 0.73 6.73 -9.37
N VAL A 42 1.73 6.56 -10.22
CA VAL A 42 1.62 5.84 -11.49
C VAL A 42 2.36 4.53 -11.32
N SER A 43 1.70 3.43 -11.66
CA SER A 43 2.26 2.11 -11.46
C SER A 43 2.13 1.24 -12.70
N GLN A 44 3.16 0.45 -12.95
CA GLN A 44 3.17 -0.64 -13.92
C GLN A 44 3.12 -2.01 -13.22
N ALA A 45 3.68 -2.14 -12.02
CA ALA A 45 3.77 -3.38 -11.25
C ALA A 45 2.89 -3.39 -9.98
N GLY A 46 1.80 -2.62 -9.99
CA GLY A 46 0.88 -2.48 -8.87
C GLY A 46 1.47 -1.74 -7.67
N ASN A 47 1.07 -2.14 -6.46
CA ASN A 47 1.48 -1.48 -5.22
C ASN A 47 3.00 -1.52 -4.98
N ILE A 48 3.73 -2.43 -5.61
CA ILE A 48 5.19 -2.56 -5.42
C ILE A 48 5.94 -1.30 -5.88
N ASP A 49 5.46 -0.60 -6.91
CA ASP A 49 6.18 0.55 -7.48
C ASP A 49 6.26 1.75 -6.50
N GLU A 50 5.17 2.05 -5.78
CA GLU A 50 5.12 3.19 -4.84
C GLU A 50 5.56 2.78 -3.43
N PHE A 51 5.25 1.55 -3.01
CA PHE A 51 5.46 1.09 -1.63
C PHE A 51 6.77 0.33 -1.41
N SER A 52 7.67 0.36 -2.40
CA SER A 52 9.06 -0.05 -2.21
C SER A 52 9.88 1.03 -1.52
N PHE A 53 10.79 0.62 -0.64
CA PHE A 53 11.79 1.50 -0.02
C PHE A 53 13.20 0.91 -0.14
N GLU A 54 14.21 1.77 -0.03
CA GLU A 54 15.61 1.35 -0.11
C GLU A 54 16.01 0.52 1.12
N TYR A 55 16.47 -0.72 0.88
CA TYR A 55 17.04 -1.59 1.89
C TYR A 55 18.02 -2.61 1.27
N PRO A 56 19.33 -2.36 1.35
CA PRO A 56 20.36 -2.59 0.30
C PRO A 56 19.97 -2.50 -1.20
N THR A 57 18.76 -2.90 -1.56
CA THR A 57 18.07 -2.72 -2.85
C THR A 57 16.61 -2.37 -2.55
N PRO A 58 15.78 -1.97 -3.52
CA PRO A 58 14.35 -1.73 -3.27
C PRO A 58 13.63 -2.99 -2.79
N TYR A 59 12.89 -2.89 -1.68
CA TYR A 59 11.99 -3.91 -1.17
C TYR A 59 10.64 -3.30 -0.81
N ALA A 60 9.56 -4.05 -1.07
CA ALA A 60 8.23 -3.76 -0.56
C ALA A 60 7.78 -4.90 0.37
N PHE A 61 7.21 -4.53 1.51
CA PHE A 61 6.57 -5.46 2.44
C PHE A 61 5.09 -5.12 2.50
N ILE A 62 4.29 -5.92 1.80
CA ILE A 62 2.86 -5.68 1.58
C ILE A 62 2.09 -6.92 2.02
N ALA A 63 0.98 -6.71 2.72
CA ALA A 63 -0.01 -7.75 3.00
C ALA A 63 -1.30 -7.42 2.27
N GLU A 64 -1.74 -8.36 1.43
CA GLU A 64 -2.96 -8.28 0.64
C GLU A 64 -3.94 -9.37 1.08
N SER A 65 -5.23 -9.09 0.97
CA SER A 65 -6.29 -10.07 1.18
C SER A 65 -6.86 -10.52 -0.16
N SER A 66 -7.22 -11.80 -0.25
CA SER A 66 -7.78 -12.39 -1.48
C SER A 66 -9.10 -11.75 -1.93
N ASN A 67 -9.81 -11.06 -1.02
CA ASN A 67 -11.02 -10.31 -1.32
C ASN A 67 -10.88 -8.79 -1.07
N GLY A 68 -9.65 -8.30 -0.87
CA GLY A 68 -9.35 -6.89 -0.60
C GLY A 68 -9.81 -6.40 0.78
N LYS A 69 -10.27 -7.28 1.68
CA LYS A 69 -10.75 -6.93 3.03
C LYS A 69 -10.12 -7.81 4.09
N PHE A 70 -9.85 -7.24 5.25
CA PHE A 70 -9.28 -7.95 6.40
C PHE A 70 -10.33 -8.08 7.51
N THR A 71 -10.33 -9.21 8.21
CA THR A 71 -11.04 -9.31 9.48
C THR A 71 -10.22 -8.66 10.59
N GLU A 72 -10.83 -8.27 11.71
CA GLU A 72 -10.09 -7.70 12.85
C GLU A 72 -8.96 -8.61 13.35
N GLN A 73 -9.09 -9.93 13.18
CA GLN A 73 -8.03 -10.86 13.55
C GLN A 73 -6.88 -10.79 12.55
N ASP A 74 -7.18 -10.84 11.25
CA ASP A 74 -6.17 -10.76 10.19
C ASP A 74 -5.38 -9.46 10.29
N GLU A 75 -6.06 -8.33 10.56
CA GLU A 75 -5.41 -7.03 10.73
C GLU A 75 -4.38 -7.05 11.86
N ARG A 76 -4.73 -7.64 13.01
CA ARG A 76 -3.80 -7.74 14.15
C ARG A 76 -2.58 -8.59 13.79
N GLU A 77 -2.79 -9.74 13.17
CA GLU A 77 -1.70 -10.64 12.78
C GLU A 77 -0.78 -9.99 11.74
N VAL A 78 -1.35 -9.39 10.70
CA VAL A 78 -0.61 -8.68 9.65
C VAL A 78 0.20 -7.53 10.22
N VAL A 79 -0.42 -6.70 11.07
CA VAL A 79 0.27 -5.55 11.67
C VAL A 79 1.43 -6.02 12.55
N GLU A 80 1.27 -7.09 13.34
CA GLU A 80 2.36 -7.62 14.16
C GLU A 80 3.51 -8.19 13.32
N ILE A 81 3.21 -8.88 12.20
CA ILE A 81 4.24 -9.35 11.26
C ILE A 81 4.98 -8.16 10.64
N LEU A 82 4.25 -7.18 10.09
CA LEU A 82 4.86 -6.06 9.36
C LEU A 82 5.66 -5.13 10.27
N LYS A 83 5.26 -4.96 11.54
CA LYS A 83 6.02 -4.18 12.54
C LYS A 83 7.42 -4.74 12.82
N SER A 84 7.67 -6.01 12.51
CA SER A 84 9.02 -6.60 12.67
C SER A 84 10.04 -6.01 11.68
N PHE A 85 9.57 -5.40 10.58
CA PHE A 85 10.41 -4.74 9.59
C PHE A 85 10.56 -3.24 9.89
N ARG A 86 11.71 -2.69 9.52
CA ARG A 86 12.03 -1.27 9.69
C ARG A 86 12.54 -0.71 8.37
N VAL A 87 12.06 0.48 8.03
CA VAL A 87 12.68 1.31 7.00
C VAL A 87 13.93 1.92 7.65
N SER A 88 15.11 1.76 7.05
CA SER A 88 16.28 2.52 7.51
C SER A 88 16.19 3.93 6.91
N GLU A 89 16.17 4.95 7.77
CA GLU A 89 16.30 6.35 7.35
C GLU A 89 17.75 6.72 7.05
#